data_AF-A0A094IW08-F1
#
_entry.id   AF-A0A094IW08-F1
#
_cell.length_a   1.000
_cell.length_b   1.000
_cell.length_c   1.000
_cell.angle_alpha   90.00
_cell.angle_beta   90.00
_cell.angle_gamma   90.00
#
_symmetry.space_group_name_H-M   'P 1'
#
loop_
_entity.id
_entity.type
_entity.pdbx_description
1 polymer ?
#
loop_
_entity_poly.entity_id
_entity_poly.type
_entity_poly.pdbx_seq_one_letter_code
_entity_poly.pdbx_strand_id
1 'polypeptide(L)'
;MTPAVRRSVLGICFTEEQLDELRKVWEDDAWDNMKEDPENVRDEDDFWSNDDSDWEGEDVEEADEDEDIGYDEDEHKEDVNEEEVDDGTVGESVGDEFIDQAREEEDEEGWISDGSKDQCDSNTQTPKIDKLAELAFRFSIFLITEVFTDGQPNSSLLVYYSGVHGCTEDGSTFRRPKDYTSRLSALIYVQRMLLLEFALPHRAYNYVGLPRRSQHGQLERLNQIRLEHMVFGCLTPLGEFLSLRAFGRKQARSDTPSFLVRWSDDGDTLFYDDTSISMEDFRNFGHSLVRHTEALCDTLMFNWLSRVDLNRVRDEMSNTHQGYSFIQHPANDLSTAYLTLSTRACTAQGDGLLREDAWDYKAVSEYLKMMPGIYCGYNACPSWASTTSH
;
A
#
# COMPACT_ATOMS: atom_id res chain seq x y z
N MET A 1 18.38 -19.23 -29.22
CA MET A 1 18.04 -20.66 -29.13
C MET A 1 16.74 -20.89 -29.88
N THR A 2 16.66 -21.80 -30.85
CA THR A 2 15.42 -22.03 -31.61
C THR A 2 14.37 -22.75 -30.75
N PRO A 3 13.06 -22.59 -31.00
CA PRO A 3 12.01 -23.28 -30.23
C PRO A 3 12.18 -24.80 -30.20
N ALA A 4 12.71 -25.39 -31.27
CA ALA A 4 13.02 -26.82 -31.35
C ALA A 4 14.15 -27.25 -30.41
N VAL A 5 15.18 -26.42 -30.25
CA VAL A 5 16.31 -26.68 -29.33
C VAL A 5 15.88 -26.43 -27.88
N ARG A 6 15.03 -25.43 -27.63
CA ARG A 6 14.46 -25.20 -26.29
C ARG A 6 13.57 -26.39 -25.86
N ARG A 7 12.76 -26.93 -26.78
CA ARG A 7 11.96 -28.15 -26.56
C ARG A 7 12.80 -29.39 -26.27
N SER A 8 13.90 -29.60 -27.00
CA SER A 8 14.72 -30.80 -26.81
C SER A 8 15.58 -30.77 -25.54
N VAL A 9 15.90 -29.57 -25.03
CA VAL A 9 16.80 -29.40 -23.88
C VAL A 9 16.04 -29.27 -22.55
N LEU A 10 14.87 -28.63 -22.54
CA LEU A 10 14.14 -28.36 -21.29
C LEU A 10 12.95 -29.31 -21.04
N GLY A 11 12.47 -30.04 -22.06
CA GLY A 11 11.30 -30.91 -21.93
C GLY A 11 9.98 -30.18 -21.65
N ILE A 12 9.98 -28.85 -21.70
CA ILE A 12 8.80 -28.00 -21.43
C ILE A 12 7.98 -27.88 -22.71
N CYS A 13 6.76 -28.40 -22.68
CA CYS A 13 5.79 -28.29 -23.75
C CYS A 13 4.61 -27.47 -23.23
N PHE A 14 4.32 -26.35 -23.88
CA PHE A 14 3.03 -25.70 -23.70
C PHE A 14 1.92 -26.65 -24.12
N THR A 15 0.79 -26.63 -23.40
CA THR A 15 -0.42 -27.34 -23.82
C THR A 15 -0.97 -26.71 -25.10
N GLU A 16 -1.80 -27.45 -25.84
CA GLU A 16 -2.47 -26.89 -27.03
C GLU A 16 -3.31 -25.67 -26.67
N GLU A 17 -4.01 -25.70 -25.52
CA GLU A 17 -4.80 -24.59 -25.01
C GLU A 17 -3.95 -23.35 -24.70
N GLN A 18 -2.80 -23.52 -24.03
CA GLN A 18 -1.86 -22.44 -23.75
C GLN A 18 -1.33 -21.82 -25.06
N LEU A 19 -0.98 -22.64 -26.05
CA LEU A 19 -0.50 -22.16 -27.35
C LEU A 19 -1.57 -21.40 -28.12
N ASP A 20 -2.81 -21.88 -28.08
CA ASP A 20 -3.93 -21.24 -28.75
C ASP A 20 -4.26 -19.89 -28.10
N GLU A 21 -4.24 -19.80 -26.77
CA GLU A 21 -4.45 -18.52 -26.09
C GLU A 21 -3.32 -17.52 -26.32
N LEU A 22 -2.07 -17.98 -26.28
CA LEU A 22 -0.91 -17.14 -26.65
C LEU A 22 -1.03 -16.64 -28.09
N ARG A 23 -1.46 -17.51 -29.02
CA ARG A 23 -1.67 -17.15 -30.41
C ARG A 23 -2.74 -16.08 -30.56
N LYS A 24 -3.89 -16.25 -29.90
CA LYS A 24 -5.00 -15.27 -29.92
C LYS A 24 -4.54 -13.89 -29.48
N VAL A 25 -3.68 -13.81 -28.46
CA VAL A 25 -3.12 -12.54 -27.99
C VAL A 25 -2.09 -11.99 -28.98
N TRP A 26 -1.21 -12.84 -29.51
CA TRP A 26 -0.11 -12.42 -30.38
C TRP A 26 -0.54 -11.98 -31.78
N GLU A 27 -1.57 -12.62 -32.33
CA GLU A 27 -2.08 -12.37 -33.68
C GLU A 27 -3.21 -11.31 -33.71
N ASP A 28 -3.52 -10.68 -32.57
CA ASP A 28 -4.58 -9.67 -32.46
C ASP A 28 -4.19 -8.33 -33.09
N ASP A 29 -5.13 -7.68 -33.79
CA ASP A 29 -4.96 -6.37 -34.41
C ASP A 29 -4.87 -5.22 -33.39
N ALA A 30 -5.11 -5.47 -32.09
CA ALA A 30 -4.84 -4.51 -31.02
C ALA A 30 -3.39 -4.00 -31.03
N TRP A 31 -2.43 -4.83 -31.47
CA TRP A 31 -1.02 -4.46 -31.57
C TRP A 31 -0.72 -3.45 -32.68
N ASP A 32 -1.59 -3.33 -33.69
CA ASP A 32 -1.36 -2.41 -34.80
C ASP A 32 -1.61 -0.96 -34.41
N ASN A 33 -2.53 -0.70 -33.46
CA ASN A 33 -2.78 0.64 -32.90
C ASN A 33 -1.57 1.19 -32.12
N MET A 34 -0.65 0.33 -31.64
CA MET A 34 0.61 0.77 -31.00
C MET A 34 1.68 1.19 -32.02
N LYS A 35 1.57 0.78 -33.28
CA LYS A 35 2.59 1.07 -34.31
C LYS A 35 2.38 2.44 -34.97
N GLU A 36 1.19 3.01 -34.85
CA GLU A 36 0.84 4.29 -35.48
C GLU A 36 1.20 5.53 -34.64
N ASP A 37 1.61 5.36 -33.36
CA ASP A 37 1.99 6.48 -32.48
C ASP A 37 3.39 6.31 -31.83
N PRO A 38 4.49 6.34 -32.61
CA PRO A 38 5.84 6.35 -32.05
C PRO A 38 6.32 7.74 -31.63
N GLU A 39 5.59 8.83 -31.93
CA GLU A 39 6.05 10.22 -31.69
C GLU A 39 5.58 10.83 -30.36
N ASN A 40 4.62 10.22 -29.66
CA ASN A 40 4.12 10.73 -28.36
C ASN A 40 4.60 9.97 -27.12
N VAL A 41 5.46 8.95 -27.25
CA VAL A 41 6.09 8.31 -26.07
C VAL A 41 7.36 9.09 -25.68
N ARG A 42 7.13 10.34 -25.26
CA ARG A 42 8.06 11.12 -24.43
C ARG A 42 7.29 11.63 -23.21
N ASP A 43 6.66 10.69 -22.51
CA ASP A 43 6.49 10.81 -21.07
C ASP A 43 7.75 10.18 -20.46
N GLU A 44 8.83 10.97 -20.44
CA GLU A 44 9.82 10.85 -19.38
C GLU A 44 9.09 11.32 -18.12
N ASP A 45 8.50 10.39 -17.37
CA ASP A 45 8.45 10.37 -15.91
C ASP A 45 7.79 9.05 -15.44
N ASP A 46 8.48 8.34 -14.54
CA ASP A 46 8.06 7.17 -13.76
C ASP A 46 8.04 5.77 -14.40
N PHE A 47 9.08 5.45 -15.19
CA PHE A 47 9.57 4.06 -15.24
C PHE A 47 10.34 3.79 -13.93
N TRP A 48 9.69 3.19 -12.95
CA TRP A 48 10.33 2.64 -11.75
C TRP A 48 11.24 1.48 -12.17
N SER A 49 12.46 1.85 -12.56
CA SER A 49 13.60 0.94 -12.58
C SER A 49 13.80 0.44 -11.16
N ASN A 50 13.80 -0.88 -11.01
CA ASN A 50 14.10 -1.64 -9.79
C ASN A 50 14.80 -0.82 -8.70
N ASP A 51 14.02 -0.46 -7.69
CA ASP A 51 14.51 -0.43 -6.33
C ASP A 51 13.75 -1.54 -5.61
N ASP A 52 14.46 -2.36 -4.84
CA ASP A 52 13.87 -3.39 -3.99
C ASP A 52 13.02 -2.68 -2.93
N SER A 53 11.80 -2.30 -3.30
CA SER A 53 10.80 -1.86 -2.33
C SER A 53 10.41 -3.10 -1.54
N ASP A 54 11.12 -3.33 -0.44
CA ASP A 54 10.75 -4.27 0.61
C ASP A 54 9.38 -3.78 1.11
N TRP A 55 8.32 -4.37 0.56
CA TRP A 55 6.96 -4.15 1.02
C TRP A 55 6.87 -4.83 2.39
N GLU A 56 7.26 -4.11 3.43
CA GLU A 56 6.91 -4.43 4.82
C GLU A 56 5.39 -4.25 4.95
N GLY A 57 4.64 -5.28 4.52
CA GLY A 57 3.29 -5.46 5.01
C GLY A 57 3.41 -5.67 6.51
N GLU A 58 2.80 -4.80 7.30
CA GLU A 58 2.61 -4.99 8.73
C GLU A 58 2.02 -6.38 8.96
N ASP A 59 2.87 -7.34 9.34
CA ASP A 59 2.44 -8.65 9.81
C ASP A 59 1.78 -8.42 11.17
N VAL A 60 0.46 -8.26 11.16
CA VAL A 60 -0.34 -8.49 12.35
C VAL A 60 -0.19 -9.97 12.69
N GLU A 61 0.56 -10.26 13.74
CA GLU A 61 0.68 -11.57 14.36
C GLU A 61 -0.70 -11.97 14.92
N GLU A 62 -1.57 -12.50 14.07
CA GLU A 62 -2.69 -13.34 14.52
C GLU A 62 -2.08 -14.69 14.92
N ALA A 63 -1.98 -14.91 16.23
CA ALA A 63 -1.56 -16.16 16.81
C ALA A 63 -2.70 -17.19 16.64
N ASP A 64 -2.59 -18.04 15.63
CA ASP A 64 -3.42 -19.24 15.53
C ASP A 64 -2.86 -20.30 16.51
N GLU A 65 -3.54 -20.50 17.63
CA GLU A 65 -3.35 -21.62 18.57
C GLU A 65 -3.95 -22.90 17.97
N ASP A 66 -3.16 -23.66 17.20
CA ASP A 66 -3.53 -25.04 16.85
C ASP A 66 -2.99 -26.00 17.94
N GLU A 67 -3.92 -26.56 18.71
CA GLU A 67 -3.71 -27.65 19.67
C GLU A 67 -3.21 -28.93 18.96
N ASP A 68 -1.94 -29.28 19.18
CA ASP A 68 -1.35 -30.55 18.73
C ASP A 68 -1.70 -31.66 19.74
N ILE A 69 -2.65 -32.52 19.38
CA ILE A 69 -3.02 -33.73 20.14
C ILE A 69 -2.00 -34.82 19.83
N GLY A 70 -0.88 -34.80 20.54
CA GLY A 70 0.12 -35.87 20.53
C GLY A 70 -0.36 -37.08 21.34
N TYR A 71 -0.69 -38.17 20.64
CA TYR A 71 -0.81 -39.50 21.23
C TYR A 71 0.59 -40.08 21.44
N ASP A 72 1.07 -40.08 22.70
CA ASP A 72 2.23 -40.89 23.10
C ASP A 72 1.74 -42.24 23.65
N GLU A 73 1.96 -43.30 22.87
CA GLU A 73 2.04 -44.67 23.35
C GLU A 73 3.42 -44.89 23.97
N ASP A 74 3.49 -45.16 25.27
CA ASP A 74 4.59 -45.93 25.85
C ASP A 74 4.10 -46.72 27.07
N GLU A 75 4.11 -48.05 26.91
CA GLU A 75 3.85 -49.06 27.92
C GLU A 75 5.02 -49.15 28.93
N HIS A 76 4.73 -49.25 30.23
CA HIS A 76 5.12 -50.41 31.06
C HIS A 76 4.78 -50.27 32.56
N LYS A 77 4.00 -51.26 33.05
CA LYS A 77 4.14 -52.09 34.27
C LYS A 77 4.10 -51.40 35.65
N GLU A 78 3.56 -51.96 36.74
CA GLU A 78 2.77 -53.14 37.11
C GLU A 78 2.36 -52.91 38.59
N ASP A 79 1.21 -53.44 38.99
CA ASP A 79 0.79 -53.89 40.34
C ASP A 79 0.74 -52.91 41.55
N VAL A 80 -0.43 -52.81 42.20
CA VAL A 80 -0.80 -53.60 43.41
C VAL A 80 -2.22 -53.23 43.90
N ASN A 81 -2.98 -54.30 44.12
CA ASN A 81 -4.25 -54.55 44.83
C ASN A 81 -4.79 -53.64 45.97
N GLU A 82 -6.12 -53.79 46.11
CA GLU A 82 -6.94 -53.98 47.33
C GLU A 82 -7.75 -52.80 47.94
N GLU A 83 -9.06 -52.83 47.63
CA GLU A 83 -10.20 -53.07 48.56
C GLU A 83 -10.86 -51.94 49.41
N GLU A 84 -12.21 -52.03 49.45
CA GLU A 84 -13.21 -51.59 50.48
C GLU A 84 -13.98 -50.24 50.31
N VAL A 85 -15.18 -50.34 49.71
CA VAL A 85 -16.55 -50.18 50.30
C VAL A 85 -16.89 -48.98 51.23
N ASP A 86 -17.82 -48.15 50.70
CA ASP A 86 -19.08 -47.61 51.29
C ASP A 86 -19.17 -46.44 52.32
N ASP A 87 -20.26 -45.69 52.08
CA ASP A 87 -21.12 -44.87 52.93
C ASP A 87 -20.72 -43.45 53.40
N GLY A 88 -21.57 -42.48 53.04
CA GLY A 88 -22.20 -41.67 54.09
C GLY A 88 -21.96 -40.16 54.17
N THR A 89 -22.68 -39.40 53.33
CA THR A 89 -23.46 -38.18 53.67
C THR A 89 -22.81 -36.80 54.00
N VAL A 90 -23.14 -35.85 53.10
CA VAL A 90 -23.76 -34.50 53.30
C VAL A 90 -22.90 -33.22 53.50
N GLY A 91 -23.17 -32.26 52.59
CA GLY A 91 -23.14 -30.79 52.75
C GLY A 91 -21.97 -30.10 52.02
N GLU A 92 -22.11 -29.10 51.13
CA GLU A 92 -23.18 -28.20 50.70
C GLU A 92 -22.63 -27.32 49.53
N SER A 93 -23.52 -26.68 48.74
CA SER A 93 -23.30 -25.53 47.81
C SER A 93 -22.66 -25.80 46.42
N VAL A 94 -23.17 -25.39 45.25
CA VAL A 94 -24.37 -24.64 44.76
C VAL A 94 -24.58 -25.06 43.30
N GLY A 95 -25.77 -25.57 42.94
CA GLY A 95 -26.33 -25.43 41.58
C GLY A 95 -27.20 -24.16 41.55
N ASP A 96 -27.65 -23.58 40.44
CA ASP A 96 -27.95 -24.12 39.12
C ASP A 96 -28.40 -22.92 38.24
N GLU A 97 -28.76 -23.20 36.99
CA GLU A 97 -29.67 -22.44 36.11
C GLU A 97 -29.08 -21.58 34.99
N PHE A 98 -28.81 -22.29 33.89
CA PHE A 98 -29.29 -22.03 32.54
C PHE A 98 -30.68 -21.35 32.48
N ILE A 99 -30.83 -20.28 31.69
CA ILE A 99 -32.10 -19.90 31.05
C ILE A 99 -31.84 -19.47 29.59
N ASP A 100 -32.34 -20.32 28.69
CA ASP A 100 -32.69 -20.03 27.30
C ASP A 100 -34.09 -19.38 27.26
N GLN A 101 -34.31 -18.41 26.37
CA GLN A 101 -35.66 -18.07 25.90
C GLN A 101 -35.66 -17.34 24.55
N ALA A 102 -36.23 -18.01 23.55
CA ALA A 102 -36.66 -17.49 22.27
C ALA A 102 -38.17 -17.14 22.29
N ARG A 103 -38.62 -16.13 21.52
CA ARG A 103 -39.83 -16.18 20.64
C ARG A 103 -40.19 -14.85 19.95
N GLU A 104 -40.34 -14.93 18.62
CA GLU A 104 -41.40 -14.48 17.67
C GLU A 104 -42.68 -13.81 18.24
N GLU A 105 -43.53 -13.01 17.56
CA GLU A 105 -43.66 -12.31 16.26
C GLU A 105 -44.98 -11.45 16.36
N GLU A 106 -45.31 -10.69 15.30
CA GLU A 106 -46.65 -10.21 14.83
C GLU A 106 -46.94 -8.68 14.80
N ASP A 107 -46.94 -8.17 13.55
CA ASP A 107 -47.92 -7.32 12.81
C ASP A 107 -48.43 -5.94 13.32
N GLU A 108 -48.28 -4.90 12.47
CA GLU A 108 -49.40 -4.22 11.78
C GLU A 108 -49.01 -2.95 10.92
N GLU A 109 -49.55 -2.92 9.69
CA GLU A 109 -50.09 -1.77 8.91
C GLU A 109 -49.19 -0.73 8.15
N GLY A 110 -48.98 -1.02 6.86
CA GLY A 110 -49.22 -0.21 5.64
C GLY A 110 -49.14 1.33 5.58
N TRP A 111 -48.35 1.84 4.62
CA TRP A 111 -48.82 2.86 3.64
C TRP A 111 -48.06 2.77 2.30
N ILE A 112 -48.73 3.23 1.24
CA ILE A 112 -48.52 2.95 -0.19
C ILE A 112 -47.77 4.11 -0.88
N SER A 113 -46.83 3.74 -1.76
CA SER A 113 -46.37 4.36 -3.02
C SER A 113 -46.50 5.88 -3.22
N ASP A 114 -45.36 6.54 -3.53
CA ASP A 114 -45.30 7.42 -4.70
C ASP A 114 -43.91 7.38 -5.36
N GLY A 115 -43.91 7.33 -6.69
CA GLY A 115 -42.72 7.08 -7.49
C GLY A 115 -41.90 8.34 -7.75
N SER A 116 -40.59 8.19 -7.73
CA SER A 116 -39.71 9.02 -8.57
C SER A 116 -38.81 8.09 -9.37
N LYS A 117 -39.00 8.12 -10.70
CA LYS A 117 -38.03 7.64 -11.67
C LYS A 117 -36.86 8.60 -11.62
N ASP A 118 -35.86 8.29 -10.81
CA ASP A 118 -34.59 8.99 -10.90
C ASP A 118 -33.76 8.33 -12.01
N GLN A 119 -34.10 8.73 -13.23
CA GLN A 119 -33.18 8.73 -14.37
C GLN A 119 -32.03 9.68 -14.02
N CYS A 120 -30.95 9.13 -13.46
CA CYS A 120 -29.66 9.80 -13.50
C CYS A 120 -28.99 9.47 -14.83
N ASP A 121 -29.33 10.26 -15.86
CA ASP A 121 -28.47 10.50 -17.01
C ASP A 121 -27.16 11.12 -16.50
N SER A 122 -26.23 10.28 -16.05
CA SER A 122 -24.83 10.66 -15.97
C SER A 122 -24.15 10.17 -17.24
N ASN A 123 -24.18 11.04 -18.26
CA ASN A 123 -23.26 11.00 -19.38
C ASN A 123 -21.84 11.31 -18.88
N THR A 124 -21.34 10.45 -17.99
CA THR A 124 -19.94 10.36 -17.64
C THR A 124 -19.38 9.42 -18.68
N GLN A 125 -18.71 9.97 -19.69
CA GLN A 125 -17.99 9.19 -20.68
C GLN A 125 -16.92 8.41 -19.92
N THR A 126 -17.25 7.20 -19.46
CA THR A 126 -16.27 6.34 -18.82
C THR A 126 -15.16 6.14 -19.84
N PRO A 127 -13.89 6.45 -19.50
CA PRO A 127 -12.80 6.33 -20.44
C PRO A 127 -12.83 4.91 -21.01
N LYS A 128 -12.86 4.83 -22.34
CA LYS A 128 -12.85 3.53 -23.03
C LYS A 128 -11.56 2.83 -22.62
N ILE A 129 -11.68 1.59 -22.17
CA ILE A 129 -10.51 0.78 -21.85
C ILE A 129 -9.80 0.51 -23.18
N ASP A 130 -8.48 0.61 -23.17
CA ASP A 130 -7.67 0.26 -24.33
C ASP A 130 -7.91 -1.21 -24.68
N LYS A 131 -8.09 -1.50 -25.97
CA LYS A 131 -8.28 -2.85 -26.49
C LYS A 131 -7.15 -3.79 -26.05
N LEU A 132 -5.93 -3.27 -25.99
CA LEU A 132 -4.77 -4.02 -25.50
C LEU A 132 -4.90 -4.36 -24.00
N ALA A 133 -5.39 -3.42 -23.18
CA ALA A 133 -5.62 -3.67 -21.77
C ALA A 133 -6.72 -4.71 -21.54
N GLU A 134 -7.80 -4.70 -22.34
CA GLU A 134 -8.83 -5.76 -22.27
C GLU A 134 -8.25 -7.14 -22.66
N LEU A 135 -7.41 -7.20 -23.70
CA LEU A 135 -6.72 -8.43 -24.10
C LEU A 135 -5.77 -8.97 -23.03
N ALA A 136 -4.96 -8.08 -22.45
CA ALA A 136 -4.06 -8.42 -21.36
C ALA A 136 -4.86 -8.96 -20.17
N PHE A 137 -5.96 -8.29 -19.81
CA PHE A 137 -6.87 -8.75 -18.76
C PHE A 137 -7.41 -10.15 -19.05
N ARG A 138 -7.95 -10.40 -20.25
CA ARG A 138 -8.46 -11.72 -20.66
C ARG A 138 -7.39 -12.81 -20.53
N PHE A 139 -6.19 -12.53 -21.02
CA PHE A 139 -5.08 -13.47 -20.96
C PHE A 139 -4.62 -13.71 -19.51
N SER A 140 -4.56 -12.66 -18.69
CA SER A 140 -4.27 -12.81 -17.26
C SER A 140 -5.32 -13.66 -16.56
N ILE A 141 -6.62 -13.47 -16.86
CA ILE A 141 -7.68 -14.35 -16.32
C ILE A 141 -7.44 -15.80 -16.72
N PHE A 142 -7.16 -16.07 -18.00
CA PHE A 142 -6.83 -17.42 -18.47
C PHE A 142 -5.69 -18.06 -17.65
N LEU A 143 -4.59 -17.32 -17.42
CA LEU A 143 -3.45 -17.83 -16.66
C LEU A 143 -3.79 -18.13 -15.20
N ILE A 144 -4.58 -17.28 -14.54
CA ILE A 144 -4.84 -17.38 -13.09
C ILE A 144 -5.99 -18.34 -12.76
N THR A 145 -6.85 -18.67 -13.74
CA THR A 145 -7.92 -19.67 -13.61
C THR A 145 -7.53 -21.03 -14.20
N GLU A 146 -6.29 -21.18 -14.69
CA GLU A 146 -5.79 -22.42 -15.26
C GLU A 146 -5.81 -23.55 -14.22
N VAL A 147 -6.48 -24.66 -14.54
CA VAL A 147 -6.57 -25.82 -13.65
C VAL A 147 -5.39 -26.75 -13.89
N PHE A 148 -4.80 -27.27 -12.81
CA PHE A 148 -3.65 -28.15 -12.88
C PHE A 148 -3.98 -29.48 -13.58
N THR A 149 -3.13 -29.87 -14.52
CA THR A 149 -3.17 -31.19 -15.16
C THR A 149 -2.62 -32.23 -14.18
N ASP A 150 -3.36 -33.32 -13.97
CA ASP A 150 -3.00 -34.42 -13.04
C ASP A 150 -2.68 -33.95 -11.61
N GLY A 151 -3.26 -32.81 -11.20
CA GLY A 151 -3.01 -32.19 -9.89
C GLY A 151 -1.59 -31.64 -9.72
N GLN A 152 -0.81 -31.51 -10.80
CA GLN A 152 0.57 -31.02 -10.75
C GLN A 152 0.62 -29.50 -10.95
N PRO A 153 1.07 -28.71 -9.95
CA PRO A 153 1.11 -27.26 -10.07
C PRO A 153 2.02 -26.76 -11.21
N ASN A 154 3.10 -27.50 -11.51
CA ASN A 154 4.03 -27.16 -12.59
C ASN A 154 3.44 -27.25 -14.01
N SER A 155 2.23 -27.79 -14.15
CA SER A 155 1.49 -27.78 -15.42
C SER A 155 0.94 -26.40 -15.75
N SER A 156 0.71 -25.55 -14.75
CA SER A 156 0.29 -24.17 -14.97
C SER A 156 1.46 -23.28 -15.36
N LEU A 157 1.25 -22.48 -16.41
CA LEU A 157 2.27 -21.56 -16.90
C LEU A 157 2.62 -20.50 -15.85
N LEU A 158 1.64 -20.01 -15.09
CA LEU A 158 1.86 -18.98 -14.08
C LEU A 158 2.65 -19.51 -12.89
N VAL A 159 2.38 -20.74 -12.45
CA VAL A 159 3.14 -21.40 -11.38
C VAL A 159 4.57 -21.73 -11.83
N TYR A 160 4.73 -22.19 -13.07
CA TYR A 160 6.05 -22.38 -13.64
C TYR A 160 6.84 -21.06 -13.68
N TYR A 161 6.21 -19.98 -14.14
CA TYR A 161 6.79 -18.64 -14.16
C TYR A 161 7.19 -18.16 -12.76
N SER A 162 6.34 -18.34 -11.75
CA SER A 162 6.70 -17.98 -10.37
C SER A 162 7.92 -18.79 -9.89
N GLY A 163 8.02 -20.07 -10.24
CA GLY A 163 9.19 -20.89 -9.95
C GLY A 163 10.50 -20.32 -10.50
N VAL A 164 10.48 -19.78 -11.73
CA VAL A 164 11.63 -19.06 -12.32
C VAL A 164 11.99 -17.82 -11.51
N HIS A 165 10.99 -17.11 -10.97
CA HIS A 165 11.21 -15.97 -10.06
C HIS A 165 11.82 -16.36 -8.71
N GLY A 166 11.85 -17.64 -8.37
CA GLY A 166 12.61 -18.19 -7.25
C GLY A 166 14.12 -18.25 -7.50
N CYS A 167 14.59 -18.03 -8.73
CA CYS A 167 16.01 -17.94 -9.06
C CYS A 167 16.52 -16.48 -8.98
N THR A 168 17.82 -16.32 -8.76
CA THR A 168 18.52 -15.03 -8.93
C THR A 168 18.51 -14.59 -10.39
N GLU A 169 18.75 -13.30 -10.65
CA GLU A 169 18.64 -12.72 -12.01
C GLU A 169 19.64 -13.31 -13.00
N ASP A 170 20.82 -13.68 -12.52
CA ASP A 170 21.86 -14.38 -13.25
C ASP A 170 21.61 -15.89 -13.37
N GLY A 171 20.54 -16.40 -12.72
CA GLY A 171 20.17 -17.82 -12.70
C GLY A 171 21.17 -18.72 -11.99
N SER A 172 22.12 -18.16 -11.23
CA SER A 172 23.19 -18.92 -10.59
C SER A 172 22.75 -19.61 -9.29
N THR A 173 21.80 -19.02 -8.56
CA THR A 173 21.36 -19.50 -7.25
C THR A 173 19.86 -19.32 -7.06
N PHE A 174 19.32 -19.90 -5.98
CA PHE A 174 17.94 -19.69 -5.55
C PHE A 174 17.87 -18.49 -4.58
N ARG A 175 16.78 -17.73 -4.67
CA ARG A 175 16.47 -16.65 -3.74
C ARG A 175 16.17 -17.20 -2.36
N ARG A 176 16.41 -16.36 -1.34
CA ARG A 176 16.05 -16.73 0.02
C ARG A 176 14.52 -16.80 0.16
N PRO A 177 14.00 -17.64 1.06
CA PRO A 177 12.57 -17.71 1.37
C PRO A 177 11.92 -16.33 1.53
N LYS A 178 12.54 -15.41 2.28
CA LYS A 178 12.03 -14.05 2.47
C LYS A 178 11.82 -13.29 1.14
N ASP A 179 12.82 -13.32 0.25
CA ASP A 179 12.80 -12.60 -1.03
C ASP A 179 11.84 -13.27 -2.04
N TYR A 180 11.62 -14.59 -1.93
CA TYR A 180 10.66 -15.29 -2.77
C TYR A 180 9.20 -15.08 -2.29
N THR A 181 8.99 -15.03 -0.97
CA THR A 181 7.64 -14.79 -0.40
C THR A 181 7.09 -13.40 -0.70
N SER A 182 7.94 -12.38 -0.82
CA SER A 182 7.51 -11.04 -1.27
C SER A 182 7.00 -11.08 -2.72
N ARG A 183 7.72 -11.76 -3.62
CA ARG A 183 7.29 -11.99 -5.02
C ARG A 183 5.98 -12.76 -5.11
N LEU A 184 5.83 -13.83 -4.32
CA LEU A 184 4.57 -14.57 -4.23
C LEU A 184 3.43 -13.67 -3.72
N SER A 185 3.70 -12.80 -2.75
CA SER A 185 2.69 -11.87 -2.20
C SER A 185 2.21 -10.87 -3.25
N ALA A 186 3.11 -10.33 -4.07
CA ALA A 186 2.74 -9.49 -5.21
C ALA A 186 1.85 -10.25 -6.21
N LEU A 187 2.22 -11.48 -6.59
CA LEU A 187 1.42 -12.32 -7.48
C LEU A 187 0.05 -12.67 -6.90
N ILE A 188 -0.05 -12.95 -5.59
CA ILE A 188 -1.31 -13.20 -4.89
C ILE A 188 -2.19 -11.94 -4.91
N TYR A 189 -1.61 -10.78 -4.65
CA TYR A 189 -2.33 -9.50 -4.64
C TYR A 189 -2.92 -9.19 -6.02
N VAL A 190 -2.09 -9.26 -7.07
CA VAL A 190 -2.52 -9.01 -8.45
C VAL A 190 -3.62 -9.99 -8.86
N GLN A 191 -3.47 -11.28 -8.56
CA GLN A 191 -4.51 -12.28 -8.83
C GLN A 191 -5.83 -11.98 -8.14
N ARG A 192 -5.81 -11.60 -6.86
CA ARG A 192 -7.02 -11.23 -6.12
C ARG A 192 -7.72 -10.04 -6.75
N MET A 193 -6.98 -9.01 -7.19
CA MET A 193 -7.55 -7.86 -7.87
C MET A 193 -8.17 -8.25 -9.22
N LEU A 194 -7.47 -9.05 -10.02
CA LEU A 194 -7.96 -9.51 -11.32
C LEU A 194 -9.19 -10.42 -11.20
N LEU A 195 -9.18 -11.36 -10.26
CA LEU A 195 -10.33 -12.25 -10.00
C LEU A 195 -11.53 -11.48 -9.46
N LEU A 196 -11.31 -10.45 -8.64
CA LEU A 196 -12.39 -9.57 -8.16
C LEU A 196 -13.02 -8.79 -9.31
N GLU A 197 -12.21 -8.21 -10.19
CA GLU A 197 -12.70 -7.50 -11.37
C GLU A 197 -13.36 -8.47 -12.37
N PHE A 198 -12.88 -9.71 -12.49
CA PHE A 198 -13.52 -10.74 -13.33
C PHE A 198 -14.86 -11.21 -12.76
N ALA A 199 -14.95 -11.35 -11.44
CA ALA A 199 -16.18 -11.72 -10.77
C ALA A 199 -17.22 -10.59 -10.84
N LEU A 200 -16.80 -9.34 -10.62
CA LEU A 200 -17.66 -8.17 -10.52
C LEU A 200 -17.12 -6.99 -11.34
N PRO A 201 -17.14 -7.07 -12.69
CA PRO A 201 -16.58 -6.02 -13.53
C PRO A 201 -17.17 -4.64 -13.21
N HIS A 202 -16.32 -3.68 -12.86
CA HIS A 202 -16.81 -2.34 -12.54
C HIS A 202 -17.44 -1.67 -13.77
N ARG A 203 -16.91 -2.00 -14.95
CA ARG A 203 -17.34 -1.53 -16.28
C ARG A 203 -17.46 -2.72 -17.24
N ALA A 204 -18.05 -2.50 -18.41
CA ALA A 204 -18.10 -3.52 -19.45
C ALA A 204 -16.78 -3.55 -20.24
N TYR A 205 -16.24 -4.74 -20.47
CA TYR A 205 -15.11 -4.99 -21.37
C TYR A 205 -15.70 -5.44 -22.71
N ASN A 206 -15.84 -4.48 -23.64
CA ASN A 206 -16.61 -4.70 -24.86
C ASN A 206 -15.89 -5.63 -25.84
N TYR A 207 -14.55 -5.59 -25.84
CA TYR A 207 -13.75 -6.41 -26.74
C TYR A 207 -13.74 -7.88 -26.30
N VAL A 208 -13.62 -8.11 -24.99
CA VAL A 208 -13.60 -9.46 -24.41
C VAL A 208 -15.02 -10.01 -24.17
N GLY A 209 -16.03 -9.16 -24.26
CA GLY A 209 -17.43 -9.55 -24.10
C GLY A 209 -17.83 -9.78 -22.63
N LEU A 210 -17.15 -9.14 -21.68
CA LEU A 210 -17.52 -9.22 -20.26
C LEU A 210 -18.46 -8.06 -19.91
N PRO A 211 -19.72 -8.34 -19.53
CA PRO A 211 -20.64 -7.29 -19.15
C PRO A 211 -20.25 -6.68 -17.81
N ARG A 212 -20.64 -5.41 -17.62
CA ARG A 212 -20.58 -4.75 -16.30
C ARG A 212 -21.37 -5.57 -15.27
N ARG A 213 -20.89 -5.59 -14.01
CA ARG A 213 -21.57 -6.23 -12.89
C ARG A 213 -23.05 -5.82 -12.79
N SER A 214 -23.91 -6.81 -12.56
CA SER A 214 -25.33 -6.61 -12.26
C SER A 214 -25.51 -5.88 -10.91
N GLN A 215 -26.63 -5.19 -10.73
CA GLN A 215 -27.00 -4.60 -9.44
C GLN A 215 -27.38 -5.66 -8.39
N HIS A 216 -27.84 -6.83 -8.85
CA HIS A 216 -28.27 -7.94 -8.00
C HIS A 216 -27.41 -9.18 -8.28
N GLY A 217 -27.35 -10.11 -7.31
CA GLY A 217 -26.64 -11.38 -7.48
C GLY A 217 -25.12 -11.27 -7.37
N GLN A 218 -24.60 -10.15 -6.84
CA GLN A 218 -23.15 -9.89 -6.80
C GLN A 218 -22.42 -10.85 -5.88
N LEU A 219 -23.02 -11.16 -4.72
CA LEU A 219 -22.41 -12.05 -3.75
C LEU A 219 -22.36 -13.49 -4.28
N GLU A 220 -23.41 -13.94 -4.95
CA GLU A 220 -23.50 -15.26 -5.57
C GLU A 220 -22.45 -15.41 -6.67
N ARG A 221 -22.31 -14.39 -7.53
CA ARG A 221 -21.29 -14.36 -8.58
C ARG A 221 -19.88 -14.34 -8.00
N LEU A 222 -19.63 -13.53 -6.97
CA LEU A 222 -18.34 -13.48 -6.30
C LEU A 222 -18.00 -14.82 -5.64
N ASN A 223 -18.96 -15.43 -4.94
CA ASN A 223 -18.76 -16.72 -4.29
C ASN A 223 -18.49 -17.85 -5.30
N GLN A 224 -19.13 -17.82 -6.47
CA GLN A 224 -18.83 -18.78 -7.53
C GLN A 224 -17.34 -18.76 -7.91
N ILE A 225 -16.83 -17.58 -8.26
CA ILE A 225 -15.41 -17.42 -8.64
C ILE A 225 -14.48 -17.70 -7.46
N ARG A 226 -14.85 -17.22 -6.26
CA ARG A 226 -14.05 -17.38 -5.04
C ARG A 226 -13.86 -18.85 -4.68
N LEU A 227 -14.93 -19.63 -4.66
CA LEU A 227 -14.90 -21.05 -4.29
C LEU A 227 -14.11 -21.88 -5.30
N GLU A 228 -14.14 -21.51 -6.57
CA GLU A 228 -13.45 -22.24 -7.64
C GLU A 228 -11.95 -21.91 -7.71
N HIS A 229 -11.57 -20.64 -7.51
CA HIS A 229 -10.21 -20.17 -7.84
C HIS A 229 -9.47 -19.45 -6.70
N MET A 230 -10.12 -19.12 -5.57
CA MET A 230 -9.51 -18.28 -4.52
C MET A 230 -9.39 -18.94 -3.15
N VAL A 231 -9.96 -20.13 -2.98
CA VAL A 231 -9.91 -20.88 -1.70
C VAL A 231 -8.63 -21.70 -1.62
N PHE A 232 -8.13 -21.89 -0.40
CA PHE A 232 -7.00 -22.77 -0.13
C PHE A 232 -7.26 -24.19 -0.66
N GLY A 233 -6.25 -24.81 -1.29
CA GLY A 233 -6.37 -26.15 -1.87
C GLY A 233 -7.11 -26.21 -3.22
N CYS A 234 -7.52 -25.08 -3.81
CA CYS A 234 -7.94 -25.08 -5.21
C CYS A 234 -6.76 -25.47 -6.12
N LEU A 235 -7.04 -26.25 -7.17
CA LEU A 235 -6.05 -26.69 -8.15
C LEU A 235 -5.78 -25.60 -9.21
N THR A 236 -5.63 -24.36 -8.75
CA THR A 236 -5.33 -23.18 -9.59
C THR A 236 -4.19 -22.37 -8.96
N PRO A 237 -3.49 -21.50 -9.73
CA PRO A 237 -2.28 -20.82 -9.27
C PRO A 237 -2.40 -20.09 -7.94
N LEU A 238 -3.54 -19.44 -7.66
CA LEU A 238 -3.72 -18.70 -6.41
C LEU A 238 -3.66 -19.62 -5.18
N GLY A 239 -4.27 -20.82 -5.26
CA GLY A 239 -4.20 -21.83 -4.20
C GLY A 239 -2.77 -22.29 -3.94
N GLU A 240 -2.02 -22.58 -5.01
CA GLU A 240 -0.61 -22.98 -4.91
C GLU A 240 0.26 -21.86 -4.32
N PHE A 241 0.07 -20.61 -4.73
CA PHE A 241 0.88 -19.50 -4.21
C PHE A 241 0.62 -19.23 -2.73
N LEU A 242 -0.62 -19.41 -2.27
CA LEU A 242 -0.93 -19.34 -0.85
C LEU A 242 -0.19 -20.43 -0.07
N SER A 243 -0.18 -21.67 -0.57
CA SER A 243 0.56 -22.79 0.02
C SER A 243 2.07 -22.54 0.03
N LEU A 244 2.65 -22.14 -1.10
CA LEU A 244 4.08 -21.84 -1.22
C LEU A 244 4.50 -20.67 -0.33
N ARG A 245 3.66 -19.63 -0.20
CA ARG A 245 3.94 -18.49 0.68
C ARG A 245 3.89 -18.90 2.14
N ALA A 246 2.91 -19.72 2.55
CA ALA A 246 2.83 -20.22 3.92
C ALA A 246 4.06 -21.07 4.28
N PHE A 247 4.45 -21.98 3.38
CA PHE A 247 5.67 -22.76 3.51
C PHE A 247 6.92 -21.87 3.58
N GLY A 248 7.05 -20.90 2.66
CA GLY A 248 8.16 -19.97 2.59
C GLY A 248 8.29 -19.11 3.84
N ARG A 249 7.18 -18.64 4.43
CA ARG A 249 7.18 -17.89 5.69
C ARG A 249 7.70 -18.73 6.86
N LYS A 250 7.27 -19.99 6.96
CA LYS A 250 7.79 -20.94 7.96
C LYS A 250 9.30 -21.13 7.80
N GLN A 251 9.79 -21.24 6.56
CA GLN A 251 11.21 -21.36 6.27
C GLN A 251 11.97 -20.05 6.58
N ALA A 252 11.41 -18.89 6.25
CA ALA A 252 12.01 -17.58 6.50
C ALA A 252 12.24 -17.31 7.99
N ARG A 253 11.41 -17.86 8.88
CA ARG A 253 11.64 -17.79 10.34
C ARG A 253 12.92 -18.49 10.80
N SER A 254 13.42 -19.44 10.01
CA SER A 254 14.71 -20.11 10.27
C SER A 254 15.90 -19.40 9.61
N ASP A 255 15.66 -18.43 8.73
CA ASP A 255 16.72 -17.63 8.13
C ASP A 255 17.29 -16.67 9.18
N THR A 256 18.61 -16.47 9.13
CA THR A 256 19.26 -15.44 9.95
C THR A 256 18.72 -14.06 9.55
N PRO A 257 18.41 -13.17 10.51
CA PRO A 257 17.94 -11.83 10.20
C PRO A 257 18.84 -11.13 9.18
N SER A 258 18.25 -10.44 8.19
CA SER A 258 19.04 -9.50 7.38
C SER A 258 19.60 -8.45 8.33
N PHE A 259 20.92 -8.32 8.37
CA PHE A 259 21.55 -7.17 9.02
C PHE A 259 21.23 -5.92 8.18
N LEU A 260 20.10 -5.28 8.45
CA LEU A 260 19.72 -4.01 7.81
C LEU A 260 20.77 -2.92 8.06
N VAL A 261 21.46 -3.03 9.20
CA VAL A 261 22.45 -2.09 9.65
C VAL A 261 23.70 -2.85 10.07
N ARG A 262 24.84 -2.44 9.54
CA ARG A 262 26.15 -2.91 10.01
C ARG A 262 27.00 -1.73 10.43
N TRP A 263 27.75 -1.90 11.51
CA TRP A 263 28.79 -0.95 11.91
C TRP A 263 30.12 -1.37 11.28
N SER A 264 30.99 -0.41 10.99
CA SER A 264 32.42 -0.70 10.82
C SER A 264 32.99 -1.28 12.11
N ASP A 265 34.08 -2.05 11.99
CA ASP A 265 34.72 -2.71 13.14
C ASP A 265 35.21 -1.72 14.21
N ASP A 266 35.49 -0.47 13.83
CA ASP A 266 35.88 0.63 14.72
C ASP A 266 34.68 1.38 15.34
N GLY A 267 33.45 1.06 14.91
CA GLY A 267 32.22 1.70 15.37
C GLY A 267 32.02 3.14 14.89
N ASP A 268 32.79 3.60 13.90
CA ASP A 268 32.73 5.00 13.44
C ASP A 268 31.78 5.21 12.25
N THR A 269 31.50 4.17 11.46
CA THR A 269 30.64 4.24 10.28
C THR A 269 29.48 3.27 10.38
N LEU A 270 28.27 3.80 10.23
CA LEU A 270 27.04 3.04 10.08
C LEU A 270 26.80 2.81 8.59
N PHE A 271 26.54 1.57 8.18
CA PHE A 271 26.13 1.23 6.83
C PHE A 271 24.70 0.70 6.86
N TYR A 272 23.89 1.22 5.95
CA TYR A 272 22.52 0.81 5.69
C TYR A 272 22.38 0.65 4.18
N ASP A 273 22.22 -0.60 3.75
CA ASP A 273 22.19 -0.97 2.33
C ASP A 273 23.39 -0.39 1.55
N ASP A 274 23.15 0.37 0.46
CA ASP A 274 24.18 1.05 -0.34
C ASP A 274 24.62 2.42 0.23
N THR A 275 24.05 2.82 1.38
CA THR A 275 24.36 4.09 2.03
C THR A 275 25.21 3.91 3.29
N SER A 276 25.99 4.94 3.62
CA SER A 276 26.75 4.96 4.86
C SER A 276 26.82 6.37 5.44
N ILE A 277 26.89 6.44 6.76
CA ILE A 277 27.05 7.67 7.50
C ILE A 277 28.12 7.47 8.57
N SER A 278 29.15 8.32 8.57
CA SER A 278 30.13 8.35 9.65
C SER A 278 29.59 9.11 10.86
N MET A 279 30.14 8.84 12.04
CA MET A 279 29.83 9.62 13.23
C MET A 279 30.30 11.07 13.11
N GLU A 280 31.29 11.37 12.26
CA GLU A 280 31.65 12.74 11.89
C GLU A 280 30.54 13.40 11.08
N ASP A 281 30.05 12.75 10.03
CA ASP A 281 28.95 13.25 9.19
C ASP A 281 27.68 13.48 10.02
N PHE A 282 27.36 12.54 10.91
CA PHE A 282 26.21 12.67 11.80
C PHE A 282 26.33 13.88 12.76
N ARG A 283 27.51 14.11 13.35
CA ARG A 283 27.74 15.29 14.20
C ARG A 283 27.70 16.59 13.38
N ASN A 284 28.25 16.56 12.18
CA ASN A 284 28.25 17.69 11.25
C ASN A 284 26.86 17.98 10.70
N PHE A 285 26.00 16.97 10.56
CA PHE A 285 24.62 17.12 10.09
C PHE A 285 23.83 18.09 10.98
N GLY A 286 23.93 17.96 12.31
CA GLY A 286 23.29 18.89 13.24
C GLY A 286 23.77 20.33 13.06
N HIS A 287 25.09 20.53 12.91
CA HIS A 287 25.65 21.86 12.62
C HIS A 287 25.24 22.40 11.25
N SER A 288 25.14 21.54 10.24
CA SER A 288 24.71 21.88 8.89
C SER A 288 23.25 22.33 8.89
N LEU A 289 22.37 21.58 9.59
CA LEU A 289 20.97 21.95 9.76
C LEU A 289 20.83 23.31 10.42
N VAL A 290 21.52 23.56 11.55
CA VAL A 290 21.46 24.87 12.23
C VAL A 290 21.90 25.99 11.29
N ARG A 291 23.03 25.85 10.59
CA ARG A 291 23.51 26.86 9.63
C ARG A 291 22.52 27.08 8.48
N HIS A 292 21.92 26.02 7.97
CA HIS A 292 20.95 26.12 6.89
C HIS A 292 19.66 26.80 7.36
N THR A 293 19.16 26.46 8.56
CA THR A 293 18.00 27.10 9.17
C THR A 293 18.29 28.57 9.50
N GLU A 294 19.47 28.92 10.01
CA GLU A 294 19.88 30.31 10.24
C GLU A 294 19.89 31.10 8.93
N ALA A 295 20.52 30.57 7.87
CA ALA A 295 20.54 31.22 6.56
C ALA A 295 19.14 31.35 5.94
N LEU A 296 18.28 30.34 6.11
CA LEU A 296 16.89 30.37 5.68
C LEU A 296 16.11 31.42 6.46
N CYS A 297 16.25 31.48 7.78
CA CYS A 297 15.65 32.51 8.63
C CYS A 297 16.10 33.91 8.22
N ASP A 298 17.39 34.12 7.98
CA ASP A 298 17.93 35.40 7.51
C ASP A 298 17.31 35.81 6.18
N THR A 299 17.15 34.86 5.25
CA THR A 299 16.51 35.07 3.95
C THR A 299 15.03 35.42 4.12
N LEU A 300 14.27 34.61 4.86
CA LEU A 300 12.83 34.81 5.11
C LEU A 300 12.55 36.11 5.87
N MET A 301 13.48 36.54 6.72
CA MET A 301 13.35 37.75 7.51
C MET A 301 13.93 38.99 6.80
N PHE A 302 14.36 38.90 5.54
CA PHE A 302 15.02 40.01 4.81
C PHE A 302 16.18 40.61 5.63
N ASN A 303 17.01 39.75 6.20
CA ASN A 303 18.11 40.06 7.11
C ASN A 303 17.68 40.93 8.31
N TRP A 304 16.44 40.77 8.77
CA TRP A 304 15.93 41.44 9.95
C TRP A 304 16.08 40.57 11.19
N LEU A 305 17.01 40.96 12.06
CA LEU A 305 17.08 40.43 13.41
C LEU A 305 16.18 41.23 14.36
N SER A 306 15.04 40.66 14.72
CA SER A 306 14.27 41.14 15.87
C SER A 306 15.08 40.86 17.14
N ARG A 307 15.41 41.88 17.92
CA ARG A 307 16.14 41.74 19.20
C ARG A 307 15.20 41.19 20.28
N VAL A 308 14.76 39.95 20.12
CA VAL A 308 13.89 39.24 21.06
C VAL A 308 14.76 38.29 21.86
N ASP A 309 14.73 38.43 23.18
CA ASP A 309 15.28 37.40 24.05
C ASP A 309 14.28 36.24 24.13
N LEU A 310 14.56 35.16 23.40
CA LEU A 310 13.69 33.99 23.33
C LEU A 310 13.41 33.38 24.71
N ASN A 311 14.30 33.54 25.69
CA ASN A 311 14.09 33.05 27.06
C ASN A 311 13.01 33.84 27.82
N ARG A 312 12.65 35.03 27.33
CA ARG A 312 11.67 35.93 27.97
C ARG A 312 10.34 35.97 27.24
N VAL A 313 10.26 35.30 26.08
CA VAL A 313 9.01 35.14 25.33
C VAL A 313 8.01 34.39 26.19
N ARG A 314 6.81 34.95 26.32
CA ARG A 314 5.67 34.34 27.00
C ARG A 314 4.62 33.95 25.98
N ASP A 315 4.07 32.76 26.15
CA ASP A 315 2.94 32.28 25.35
C ASP A 315 1.86 31.75 26.28
N GLU A 316 0.60 31.94 25.90
CA GLU A 316 -0.56 31.41 26.62
C GLU A 316 -1.17 30.28 25.79
N MET A 317 -0.56 29.09 25.88
CA MET A 317 -0.97 27.93 25.08
C MET A 317 -2.42 27.46 25.34
N SER A 318 -3.02 27.85 26.46
CA SER A 318 -4.43 27.57 26.78
C SER A 318 -5.41 28.53 26.08
N ASN A 319 -4.90 29.59 25.45
CA ASN A 319 -5.72 30.56 24.75
C ASN A 319 -6.10 30.02 23.36
N THR A 320 -7.38 29.71 23.20
CA THR A 320 -7.96 29.17 21.96
C THR A 320 -8.66 30.24 21.13
N HIS A 321 -8.52 31.52 21.47
CA HIS A 321 -9.10 32.60 20.68
C HIS A 321 -8.48 32.64 19.28
N GLN A 322 -9.34 32.67 18.27
CA GLN A 322 -8.92 32.75 16.88
C GLN A 322 -8.03 33.99 16.65
N GLY A 323 -6.86 33.75 16.06
CA GLY A 323 -5.89 34.80 15.77
C GLY A 323 -4.89 35.07 16.90
N TYR A 324 -5.04 34.46 18.07
CA TYR A 324 -4.03 34.56 19.14
C TYR A 324 -2.74 33.84 18.77
N SER A 325 -1.60 34.45 19.12
CA SER A 325 -0.27 33.84 19.11
C SER A 325 0.64 34.57 20.09
N PHE A 326 1.81 34.00 20.41
CA PHE A 326 2.81 34.68 21.26
C PHE A 326 3.18 36.09 20.76
N ILE A 327 3.05 36.40 19.47
CA ILE A 327 3.28 37.74 18.90
C ILE A 327 2.36 38.79 19.55
N GLN A 328 1.14 38.40 19.91
CA GLN A 328 0.12 39.27 20.50
C GLN A 328 0.23 39.36 22.03
N HIS A 329 1.06 38.53 22.66
CA HIS A 329 1.23 38.57 24.11
C HIS A 329 1.91 39.90 24.51
N PRO A 330 1.30 40.74 25.38
CA PRO A 330 1.81 42.09 25.70
C PRO A 330 3.24 42.13 26.23
N ALA A 331 3.69 41.06 26.90
CA ALA A 331 5.05 40.95 27.43
C ALA A 331 6.15 40.76 26.35
N ASN A 332 5.78 40.43 25.11
CA ASN A 332 6.74 40.10 24.05
C ASN A 332 7.09 41.30 23.17
N ASP A 333 6.28 42.37 23.17
CA ASP A 333 6.48 43.58 22.37
C ASP A 333 6.67 43.31 20.85
N LEU A 334 5.94 42.31 20.33
CA LEU A 334 6.04 41.84 18.95
C LEU A 334 4.85 42.22 18.07
N SER A 335 3.82 42.87 18.62
CA SER A 335 2.56 43.14 17.91
C SER A 335 2.72 43.98 16.64
N THR A 336 3.79 44.76 16.53
CA THR A 336 4.11 45.62 15.36
C THR A 336 5.31 45.13 14.56
N ALA A 337 5.94 44.02 14.96
CA ALA A 337 7.09 43.40 14.28
C ALA A 337 6.85 43.19 12.78
N TYR A 338 5.65 42.72 12.44
CA TYR A 338 5.26 42.43 11.06
C TYR A 338 5.29 43.68 10.15
N LEU A 339 5.06 44.89 10.68
CA LEU A 339 5.15 46.14 9.90
C LEU A 339 6.60 46.44 9.50
N THR A 340 7.54 46.12 10.39
CA THR A 340 8.97 46.30 10.11
C THR A 340 9.43 45.29 9.07
N LEU A 341 9.00 44.03 9.21
CA LEU A 341 9.30 42.98 8.25
C LEU A 341 8.66 43.27 6.89
N SER A 342 7.39 43.69 6.83
CA SER A 342 6.71 44.02 5.58
C SER A 342 7.34 45.20 4.86
N THR A 343 7.74 46.24 5.60
CA THR A 343 8.47 47.38 5.02
C THR A 343 9.78 46.93 4.41
N ARG A 344 10.53 46.05 5.09
CA ARG A 344 11.79 45.50 4.55
C ARG A 344 11.56 44.61 3.33
N ALA A 345 10.56 43.74 3.37
CA ALA A 345 10.18 42.91 2.24
C ALA A 345 9.87 43.75 0.99
N CYS A 346 9.26 44.94 1.15
CA CYS A 346 8.96 45.84 0.04
C CYS A 346 10.15 46.73 -0.40
N THR A 347 11.16 46.93 0.45
CA THR A 347 12.25 47.92 0.22
C THR A 347 13.63 47.30 0.09
N ALA A 348 13.76 45.99 0.24
CA ALA A 348 15.03 45.27 0.07
C ALA A 348 15.56 45.47 -1.37
N GLN A 349 16.81 45.95 -1.49
CA GLN A 349 17.46 46.11 -2.78
C GLN A 349 17.89 44.74 -3.32
N GLY A 350 17.34 44.34 -4.47
CA GLY A 350 17.67 43.07 -5.15
C GLY A 350 16.69 41.94 -4.86
N ASP A 351 16.30 41.76 -3.59
CA ASP A 351 15.45 40.64 -3.14
C ASP A 351 14.06 41.09 -2.63
N GLY A 352 13.67 42.34 -2.93
CA GLY A 352 12.36 42.87 -2.53
C GLY A 352 11.20 42.20 -3.26
N LEU A 353 10.07 42.02 -2.56
CA LEU A 353 8.83 41.46 -3.11
C LEU A 353 8.01 42.47 -3.93
N LEU A 354 8.35 43.76 -3.84
CA LEU A 354 7.67 44.87 -4.52
C LEU A 354 8.63 45.58 -5.48
N ARG A 355 8.19 45.81 -6.71
CA ARG A 355 8.94 46.52 -7.74
C ARG A 355 8.00 47.47 -8.49
N GLU A 356 8.41 48.74 -8.62
CA GLU A 356 7.62 49.77 -9.34
C GLU A 356 6.16 49.84 -8.86
N ASP A 357 5.95 49.80 -7.53
CA ASP A 357 4.64 49.81 -6.86
C ASP A 357 3.71 48.61 -7.20
N ALA A 358 4.25 47.55 -7.80
CA ALA A 358 3.54 46.29 -8.07
C ALA A 358 4.29 45.09 -7.48
N TRP A 359 3.56 44.01 -7.19
CA TRP A 359 4.17 42.77 -6.68
C TRP A 359 4.99 42.08 -7.77
N ASP A 360 6.23 41.73 -7.45
CA ASP A 360 7.01 40.83 -8.29
C ASP A 360 6.55 39.39 -8.01
N TYR A 361 5.60 38.92 -8.82
CA TYR A 361 5.01 37.59 -8.68
C TYR A 361 6.05 36.46 -8.67
N LYS A 362 7.18 36.64 -9.36
CA LYS A 362 8.25 35.64 -9.38
C LYS A 362 8.95 35.60 -8.03
N ALA A 363 9.37 36.75 -7.50
CA ALA A 363 10.01 36.85 -6.19
C ALA A 363 9.07 36.37 -5.06
N VAL A 364 7.78 36.73 -5.14
CA VAL A 364 6.77 36.25 -4.19
C VAL A 364 6.62 34.72 -4.26
N SER A 365 6.55 34.14 -5.46
CA SER A 365 6.44 32.68 -5.61
C SER A 365 7.66 31.94 -5.05
N GLU A 366 8.86 32.45 -5.31
CA GLU A 366 10.10 31.88 -4.77
C GLU A 366 10.15 31.98 -3.24
N TYR A 367 9.79 33.13 -2.67
CA TYR A 367 9.68 33.32 -1.22
C TYR A 367 8.69 32.35 -0.57
N LEU A 368 7.50 32.15 -1.18
CA LEU A 368 6.49 31.23 -0.64
C LEU A 368 6.94 29.76 -0.70
N LYS A 369 7.72 29.36 -1.71
CA LYS A 369 8.30 28.01 -1.80
C LYS A 369 9.32 27.73 -0.69
N MET A 370 9.99 28.76 -0.18
CA MET A 370 10.94 28.67 0.94
C MET A 370 10.25 28.51 2.30
N MET A 371 8.91 28.60 2.37
CA MET A 371 8.11 28.39 3.60
C MET A 371 7.32 27.06 3.54
N PRO A 372 7.99 25.90 3.50
CA PRO A 372 7.29 24.62 3.52
C PRO A 372 6.67 24.42 4.91
N GLY A 373 5.34 24.61 5.00
CA GLY A 373 4.57 24.37 6.23
C GLY A 373 3.36 25.29 6.44
N ILE A 374 3.30 26.46 5.79
CA ILE A 374 2.19 27.42 5.99
C ILE A 374 1.01 27.18 5.03
N TYR A 375 1.20 26.43 3.94
CA TYR A 375 0.16 26.18 2.93
C TYR A 375 -0.63 24.87 3.11
N CYS A 376 -0.37 24.06 4.14
CA CYS A 376 -1.12 22.81 4.37
C CYS A 376 -2.34 22.95 5.29
N GLY A 377 -2.73 24.16 5.69
CA GLY A 377 -3.95 24.38 6.44
C GLY A 377 -4.37 25.84 6.34
N TYR A 378 -5.62 26.05 5.94
CA TYR A 378 -6.27 27.35 5.70
C TYR A 378 -6.03 27.96 4.31
N ASN A 379 -7.05 27.83 3.47
CA ASN A 379 -7.43 28.83 2.48
C ASN A 379 -7.62 30.19 3.20
N ALA A 380 -6.54 30.93 3.41
CA ALA A 380 -6.58 32.31 3.87
C ALA A 380 -6.11 33.18 2.69
N CYS A 381 -7.08 33.86 2.06
CA CYS A 381 -6.81 35.00 1.21
C CYS A 381 -5.87 35.98 1.94
N PRO A 382 -4.87 36.59 1.28
CA PRO A 382 -4.07 37.62 1.90
C PRO A 382 -4.94 38.86 2.11
N SER A 383 -5.35 39.10 3.35
CA SER A 383 -6.16 40.27 3.75
C SER A 383 -5.40 41.60 3.72
N TRP A 384 -4.13 41.61 3.30
CA TRP A 384 -3.36 42.84 3.10
C TRP A 384 -3.62 43.50 1.73
N ALA A 385 -4.34 42.85 0.81
CA ALA A 385 -4.63 43.36 -0.53
C ALA A 385 -5.86 44.29 -0.63
N SER A 386 -6.42 44.77 0.49
CA SER A 386 -7.60 45.66 0.49
C SER A 386 -7.30 46.99 1.15
N THR A 387 -6.44 47.80 0.52
CA THR A 387 -6.52 49.26 0.74
C THR A 387 -6.08 49.99 -0.51
N THR A 388 -7.06 50.38 -1.32
CA THR A 388 -6.89 51.45 -2.31
C THR A 388 -8.16 52.29 -2.32
N SER A 389 -7.96 53.62 -2.32
CA SER A 389 -8.92 54.69 -2.58
C SER A 389 -9.94 55.01 -1.47
N HIS A 390 -9.57 55.95 -0.59
CA HIS A 390 -10.13 57.31 -0.64
C HIS A 390 -9.21 58.34 0.02
#